data_AF-A0A645JC92-F1
#
_entry.id   AF-A0A645JC92-F1
#
_cell.length_a   1.000
_cell.length_b   1.000
_cell.length_c   1.000
_cell.angle_alpha   90.00
_cell.angle_beta   90.00
_cell.angle_gamma   90.00
#
_symmetry.space_group_name_H-M   'P 1'
#
loop_
_entity.id
_entity.type
_entity.pdbx_description
1 polymer ?
#
loop_
_entity_poly.entity_id
_entity_poly.type
_entity_poly.pdbx_seq_one_letter_code
_entity_poly.pdbx_strand_id
1 'polypeptide(L)'
;MNDALKEMGYKAGIKSPQRIVYFRQNERIEEVHPKYALLSCHCGRRTFVVNGLYLGIPPHVIMEWTGHYDYKSMKPYIKVVDKLKEKEMTKFNISISK
;
A
#
# COMPACT_ATOMS: atom_id res chain seq x y z
N MET A 1 16.38 5.74 11.88
CA MET A 1 15.50 4.60 12.31
C MET A 1 15.10 3.71 11.13
N ASN A 2 14.86 4.24 9.92
CA ASN A 2 14.53 3.41 8.75
C ASN A 2 15.76 2.94 7.96
N ASP A 3 16.98 3.24 8.40
CA ASP A 3 18.19 3.09 7.58
C ASP A 3 18.49 1.63 7.26
N ALA A 4 18.35 0.73 8.24
CA ALA A 4 18.44 -0.71 8.04
C ALA A 4 17.37 -1.24 7.06
N LEU A 5 16.14 -0.72 7.12
CA LEU A 5 15.06 -1.09 6.17
C LEU A 5 15.40 -0.68 4.74
N LYS A 6 15.96 0.52 4.56
CA LYS A 6 16.38 1.01 3.25
C LYS A 6 17.54 0.19 2.69
N GLU A 7 18.50 -0.16 3.53
CA GLU A 7 19.63 -1.02 3.14
C GLU A 7 19.15 -2.42 2.74
N MET A 8 18.27 -3.05 3.53
CA MET A 8 17.67 -4.33 3.17
C MET A 8 16.88 -4.24 1.87
N GLY A 9 16.07 -3.19 1.67
CA GLY A 9 15.33 -2.97 0.43
C GLY A 9 16.24 -2.78 -0.79
N TYR A 10 17.39 -2.13 -0.61
CA TYR A 10 18.41 -1.99 -1.65
C TYR A 10 19.00 -3.36 -2.03
N LYS A 11 19.40 -4.16 -1.03
CA LYS A 11 19.96 -5.51 -1.24
C LYS A 11 18.92 -6.46 -1.86
N ALA A 12 17.65 -6.33 -1.51
CA ALA A 12 16.54 -7.08 -2.09
C ALA A 12 16.14 -6.63 -3.51
N GLY A 13 16.83 -5.63 -4.09
CA GLY A 13 16.58 -5.19 -5.46
C GLY A 13 15.32 -4.32 -5.64
N ILE A 14 14.76 -3.75 -4.57
CA ILE A 14 13.57 -2.89 -4.63
C ILE A 14 13.95 -1.47 -5.12
N LYS A 15 14.48 -1.40 -6.35
CA LYS A 15 15.11 -0.20 -6.92
C LYS A 15 14.25 0.55 -7.94
N SER A 16 13.04 0.08 -8.24
CA SER A 16 12.18 0.74 -9.23
C SER A 16 11.94 2.20 -8.86
N PRO A 17 11.95 3.14 -9.82
CA PRO A 17 11.69 4.55 -9.54
C PRO A 17 10.26 4.73 -9.03
N GLN A 18 10.09 5.63 -8.07
CA GLN A 18 8.81 6.01 -7.50
C GLN A 18 8.73 7.53 -7.42
N ARG A 19 7.70 8.09 -8.04
CA ARG A 19 7.39 9.53 -7.94
C ARG A 19 6.61 9.80 -6.67
N ILE A 20 7.08 10.77 -5.89
CA ILE A 20 6.37 11.32 -4.74
C ILE A 20 5.96 12.75 -5.05
N VAL A 21 4.77 13.12 -4.61
CA VAL A 21 4.21 14.46 -4.77
C VAL A 21 3.74 14.91 -3.40
N TYR A 22 4.25 16.05 -2.94
CA TYR A 22 3.81 16.66 -1.69
C TYR A 22 3.84 18.19 -1.84
N PHE A 23 3.14 18.87 -0.95
CA PHE A 23 3.13 20.33 -0.91
C PHE A 23 3.99 20.80 0.24
N ARG A 24 4.85 21.78 -0.05
CA ARG A 24 5.60 22.52 0.98
C ARG A 24 5.19 23.98 0.81
N GLN A 25 4.48 24.52 1.80
CA GLN A 25 3.77 25.80 1.68
C GLN A 25 2.80 25.74 0.48
N ASN A 26 2.81 26.74 -0.41
CA ASN A 26 1.99 26.79 -1.62
C ASN A 26 2.67 26.15 -2.85
N GLU A 27 3.85 25.55 -2.69
CA GLU A 27 4.58 24.94 -3.79
C GLU A 27 4.33 23.42 -3.83
N ARG A 28 3.95 22.93 -5.02
CA ARG A 28 3.84 21.51 -5.31
C ARG A 28 5.23 20.99 -5.68
N ILE A 29 5.78 20.13 -4.85
CA ILE A 29 7.08 19.50 -5.08
C ILE A 29 6.84 18.10 -5.64
N GLU A 30 7.55 17.77 -6.71
CA GLU A 30 7.58 16.44 -7.31
C GLU A 30 9.03 15.93 -7.32
N GLU A 31 9.25 14.75 -6.71
CA GLU A 31 10.57 14.13 -6.66
C GLU A 31 10.46 12.66 -7.08
N VAL A 32 11.54 12.14 -7.67
CA VAL A 32 11.65 10.73 -8.05
C VAL A 32 12.75 10.10 -7.23
N HIS A 33 12.38 9.10 -6.43
CA HIS A 33 13.30 8.35 -5.58
C HIS A 33 13.21 6.85 -5.92
N PRO A 34 14.27 6.07 -5.75
CA PRO A 34 14.14 4.61 -5.82
C PRO A 34 13.27 4.10 -4.67
N LYS A 35 12.44 3.08 -4.91
CA LYS A 35 11.48 2.57 -3.91
C LYS A 35 12.11 2.24 -2.56
N TYR A 36 13.30 1.63 -2.52
CA TYR A 36 13.97 1.31 -1.27
C TYR A 36 14.22 2.54 -0.39
N ALA A 37 14.46 3.73 -0.98
CA ALA A 37 14.74 4.96 -0.24
C ALA A 37 13.51 5.52 0.47
N LEU A 38 12.31 5.13 0.02
CA LEU A 38 11.02 5.53 0.57
C LEU A 38 10.48 4.55 1.63
N LEU A 39 11.19 3.43 1.89
CA LEU A 39 10.76 2.45 2.86
C LEU A 39 10.79 3.01 4.29
N SER A 40 9.74 2.71 5.04
CA SER A 40 9.60 3.06 6.46
C SER A 40 8.79 2.01 7.21
N CYS A 41 8.89 1.99 8.54
CA CYS A 41 8.02 1.15 9.37
C CYS A 41 6.53 1.43 9.13
N HIS A 42 6.17 2.68 8.83
CA HIS A 42 4.79 3.02 8.49
C HIS A 42 4.35 2.35 7.19
N CYS A 43 5.20 2.35 6.15
CA CYS A 43 4.95 1.59 4.92
C CYS A 43 4.73 0.09 5.22
N GLY A 44 5.56 -0.50 6.07
CA GLY A 44 5.42 -1.89 6.51
C GLY A 44 4.06 -2.19 7.14
N ARG A 45 3.61 -1.35 8.09
CA ARG A 45 2.29 -1.46 8.71
C ARG A 45 1.16 -1.38 7.68
N ARG A 46 1.25 -0.44 6.72
CA ARG A 46 0.24 -0.29 5.65
C ARG A 46 0.18 -1.55 4.78
N THR A 47 1.34 -2.09 4.38
CA THR A 47 1.45 -3.30 3.56
C THR A 47 0.90 -4.52 4.30
N PHE A 48 1.22 -4.68 5.59
CA PHE A 48 0.69 -5.76 6.42
C PHE A 48 -0.85 -5.78 6.43
N VAL A 49 -1.48 -4.63 6.65
CA VAL A 49 -2.94 -4.51 6.67
C VAL A 49 -3.56 -4.88 5.31
N VAL A 50 -3.03 -4.34 4.21
CA VAL A 50 -3.56 -4.61 2.86
C VAL A 50 -3.41 -6.10 2.51
N ASN A 51 -2.28 -6.71 2.84
CA ASN A 51 -2.05 -8.14 2.60
C ASN A 51 -3.00 -9.00 3.43
N GLY A 52 -3.23 -8.68 4.71
CA GLY A 52 -4.19 -9.41 5.54
C GLY A 52 -5.61 -9.37 4.97
N LEU A 53 -6.06 -8.19 4.53
CA LEU A 53 -7.35 -8.03 3.87
C LEU A 53 -7.43 -8.79 2.54
N TYR A 54 -6.33 -8.81 1.78
CA TYR A 54 -6.25 -9.57 0.52
C TYR A 54 -6.34 -11.08 0.75
N LEU A 55 -5.75 -11.58 1.84
CA LEU A 55 -5.86 -12.98 2.28
C LEU A 55 -7.24 -13.33 2.87
N GLY A 56 -8.18 -12.38 2.91
CA GLY A 56 -9.54 -12.60 3.38
C GLY A 56 -9.70 -12.53 4.91
N ILE A 57 -8.68 -12.07 5.63
CA ILE A 57 -8.77 -11.91 7.09
C ILE A 57 -9.78 -10.80 7.40
N PRO A 58 -10.75 -11.04 8.30
CA PRO A 58 -11.74 -10.03 8.66
C PRO A 58 -11.09 -8.74 9.19
N PRO A 59 -11.61 -7.55 8.84
CA PRO A 59 -11.03 -6.28 9.28
C PRO A 59 -10.91 -6.15 10.81
N HIS A 60 -11.86 -6.69 11.59
CA HIS A 60 -11.82 -6.61 13.06
C HIS A 60 -10.59 -7.32 13.66
N VAL A 61 -10.20 -8.48 13.13
CA VAL A 61 -9.00 -9.22 13.55
C VAL A 61 -7.73 -8.41 13.26
N ILE A 62 -7.65 -7.82 12.07
CA ILE A 62 -6.51 -6.97 11.69
C ILE A 62 -6.44 -5.72 12.57
N MET A 63 -7.59 -5.14 12.93
CA MET A 63 -7.68 -3.98 13.82
C MET A 63 -7.14 -4.29 15.21
N GLU A 64 -7.43 -5.47 15.76
CA GLU A 64 -6.86 -5.93 17.04
C GLU A 64 -5.33 -6.00 16.98
N TRP A 65 -4.76 -6.60 15.94
CA TRP A 65 -3.29 -6.70 15.79
C TRP A 65 -2.60 -5.35 15.59
N THR A 66 -3.29 -4.42 14.94
CA THR A 66 -2.71 -3.12 14.58
C THR A 66 -3.07 -2.02 15.58
N GLY A 67 -3.94 -2.29 16.54
CA GLY A 67 -4.40 -1.30 17.52
C GLY A 67 -5.19 -0.16 16.89
N HIS A 68 -5.95 -0.42 15.82
CA HIS A 68 -6.90 0.59 15.30
C HIS A 68 -8.21 0.47 16.07
N TYR A 69 -8.58 1.53 16.79
CA TYR A 69 -9.85 1.58 17.52
C TYR A 69 -11.04 1.95 16.62
N ASP A 70 -10.81 2.80 15.61
CA ASP A 70 -11.86 3.28 14.72
C ASP A 70 -11.83 2.53 13.38
N TYR A 71 -12.99 2.00 12.98
CA TYR A 71 -13.19 1.38 11.68
C TYR A 71 -12.98 2.38 10.53
N LYS A 72 -13.19 3.69 10.76
CA LYS A 72 -12.90 4.72 9.73
C LYS A 72 -11.43 4.69 9.30
N SER A 73 -10.50 4.35 10.21
CA SER A 73 -9.08 4.19 9.88
C SER A 73 -8.80 3.03 8.94
N MET A 74 -9.71 2.04 8.87
CA MET A 74 -9.58 0.88 7.97
C MET A 74 -10.10 1.13 6.55
N LYS A 75 -11.02 2.10 6.38
CA LYS A 75 -11.65 2.41 5.09
C LYS A 75 -10.66 2.60 3.92
N PRO A 76 -9.51 3.29 4.09
CA PRO A 76 -8.55 3.45 2.99
C PRO A 76 -7.97 2.12 2.50
N TYR A 77 -7.74 1.15 3.38
CA TYR A 77 -7.18 -0.16 3.00
C TYR A 77 -8.21 -1.05 2.34
N ILE A 78 -9.44 -1.07 2.87
CA ILE A 78 -10.56 -1.83 2.30
C ILE A 78 -10.81 -1.38 0.86
N LYS A 79 -10.87 -0.06 0.61
CA LYS A 79 -11.02 0.51 -0.73
C LYS A 79 -9.93 0.07 -1.72
N VAL A 80 -8.70 -0.14 -1.25
CA VAL A 80 -7.60 -0.62 -2.12
C VAL A 80 -7.85 -2.06 -2.55
N VAL A 81 -8.30 -2.91 -1.62
CA VAL A 81 -8.64 -4.31 -1.92
C VAL A 81 -9.88 -4.41 -2.81
N ASP A 82 -10.89 -3.58 -2.59
CA ASP A 82 -12.10 -3.57 -3.43
C ASP A 82 -11.80 -3.17 -4.88
N LYS A 83 -10.98 -2.14 -5.10
CA LYS A 83 -10.50 -1.76 -6.44
C LYS A 83 -9.72 -2.89 -7.12
N LEU A 84 -8.95 -3.65 -6.34
CA LEU A 84 -8.22 -4.80 -6.87
C LEU A 84 -9.19 -5.91 -7.27
N LYS A 85 -10.17 -6.22 -6.42
CA LYS A 85 -11.24 -7.20 -6.74
C LYS A 85 -11.99 -6.80 -8.00
N GLU A 86 -12.40 -5.53 -8.11
CA GLU A 86 -13.08 -4.99 -9.30
C GLU A 86 -12.24 -5.15 -10.57
N LYS A 87 -10.95 -4.80 -10.50
CA LYS A 87 -10.01 -4.98 -11.62
C LYS A 87 -9.88 -6.45 -12.04
N GLU A 88 -9.80 -7.37 -11.08
CA GLU A 88 -9.71 -8.81 -11.36
C GLU A 88 -11.04 -9.35 -11.93
N MET A 89 -12.18 -8.91 -11.40
CA MET A 89 -13.51 -9.23 -11.94
C MET A 89 -13.70 -8.75 -13.39
N THR A 90 -13.12 -7.59 -13.74
CA THR A 90 -13.20 -7.04 -15.10
C THR A 90 -12.55 -7.96 -16.15
N LYS A 91 -11.61 -8.83 -15.77
CA LYS A 91 -11.00 -9.81 -16.69
C LYS A 91 -12.01 -10.83 -17.22
N PHE A 92 -13.09 -11.10 -16.48
CA PHE A 92 -14.16 -12.00 -16.90
C PHE A 92 -15.11 -11.37 -17.95
N ASN A 93 -15.04 -10.05 -18.18
CA ASN A 93 -15.90 -9.37 -19.16
C ASN A 93 -15.45 -9.58 -20.62
N ILE A 94 -14.28 -10.19 -20.86
CA ILE A 94 -13.73 -10.42 -22.20
C ILE A 94 -14.39 -11.64 -22.89
N SER A 95 -15.05 -12.53 -22.14
CA SER A 95 -15.62 -13.78 -22.67
C SER A 95 -17.04 -13.70 -23.24
N ILE A 96 -17.68 -12.52 -23.31
CA ILE A 96 -19.11 -12.39 -23.73
C ILE A 96 -19.24 -11.71 -25.12
N SER A 97 -18.17 -11.59 -25.90
CA SER A 97 -18.25 -11.11 -27.29
C SER A 97 -17.72 -12.17 -28.27
N LYS A 98 -18.60 -13.09 -28.63
CA LYS A 98 -18.56 -13.87 -29.87
C LYS A 98 -19.98 -14.01 -30.40
#